data_AF-A0A2S6AZK3-F1
#
_entry.id   AF-A0A2S6AZK3-F1
#
_cell.length_a   1.000
_cell.length_b   1.000
_cell.length_c   1.000
_cell.angle_alpha   90.00
_cell.angle_beta   90.00
_cell.angle_gamma   90.00
#
_symmetry.space_group_name_H-M   'P 1'
#
loop_
_entity.id
_entity.type
_entity.pdbx_description
1 polymer ?
#
loop_
_entity_poly.entity_id
_entity_poly.type
_entity_poly.pdbx_seq_one_letter_code
_entity_poly.pdbx_strand_id
1 'polypeptide(L)'
;IGSTACRASVFAMGSNATRGAQAAAADSIALGGQSSVAAAATSGIAVGRGATVSGAYGIAAGDSAAANGQAIALGNGAKANGSQSISIGTG
;
A
#
# COMPACT_ATOMS: atom_id res chain seq x y z
N ILE A 1 -8.96 -13.03 -10.99
CA ILE A 1 -7.58 -12.84 -10.47
C ILE A 1 -7.65 -12.57 -8.96
N GLY A 2 -7.08 -13.43 -8.11
CA GLY A 2 -7.26 -13.37 -6.64
C GLY A 2 -6.33 -12.39 -5.91
N SER A 3 -6.62 -12.10 -4.64
CA SER A 3 -5.71 -11.39 -3.72
C SER A 3 -4.70 -12.35 -3.10
N THR A 4 -3.47 -11.89 -2.83
CA THR A 4 -2.38 -12.71 -2.26
C THR A 4 -2.05 -12.25 -0.85
N ALA A 5 -2.29 -13.12 0.13
CA ALA A 5 -1.79 -12.99 1.50
C ALA A 5 -0.69 -14.04 1.71
N CYS A 6 0.54 -13.59 2.00
CA CYS A 6 1.71 -14.49 2.06
C CYS A 6 2.01 -14.99 3.49
N ARG A 7 1.40 -14.42 4.55
CA ARG A 7 1.77 -14.66 5.96
C ARG A 7 0.56 -14.61 6.89
N ALA A 8 0.67 -15.26 8.06
CA ALA A 8 -0.41 -15.52 9.03
C ALA A 8 -1.07 -14.28 9.69
N SER A 9 -0.73 -13.05 9.29
CA SER A 9 -1.28 -11.81 9.85
C SER A 9 -1.55 -10.73 8.79
N VAL A 10 -1.70 -11.13 7.53
CA VAL A 10 -1.88 -10.21 6.41
C VAL A 10 -3.34 -10.09 5.98
N PHE A 11 -3.76 -8.88 5.62
CA PHE A 11 -5.04 -8.63 4.96
C PHE A 11 -4.83 -8.18 3.50
N ALA A 12 -5.26 -8.99 2.54
CA ALA A 12 -5.26 -8.64 1.13
C ALA A 12 -6.67 -8.80 0.55
N MET A 13 -7.31 -7.69 0.18
CA MET A 13 -8.67 -7.71 -0.38
C MET A 13 -8.78 -6.86 -1.63
N GLY A 14 -9.56 -7.32 -2.59
CA GLY A 14 -9.80 -6.60 -3.82
C GLY A 14 -8.95 -7.10 -4.98
N SER A 15 -9.56 -7.05 -6.16
CA SER A 15 -8.98 -7.45 -7.44
C SER A 15 -9.73 -6.73 -8.55
N ASN A 16 -9.05 -6.44 -9.66
CA ASN A 16 -9.70 -5.91 -10.86
C ASN A 16 -9.48 -6.86 -12.05
N ALA A 17 -9.43 -6.38 -13.29
CA ALA A 17 -9.07 -7.21 -14.43
C ALA A 17 -7.55 -7.45 -14.55
N THR A 18 -6.73 -6.62 -13.89
CA THR A 18 -5.26 -6.58 -14.04
C THR A 18 -4.53 -7.36 -12.94
N ARG A 19 -4.75 -7.01 -11.66
CA ARG A 19 -4.12 -7.72 -10.52
C ARG A 19 -4.91 -7.60 -9.21
N GLY A 20 -4.80 -8.62 -8.36
CA GLY A 20 -5.31 -8.57 -6.98
C GLY A 20 -4.49 -7.67 -6.08
N ALA A 21 -5.01 -7.40 -4.89
CA ALA A 21 -4.24 -6.82 -3.81
C ALA A 21 -3.09 -7.75 -3.39
N GLN A 22 -1.92 -7.17 -3.11
CA GLN A 22 -0.70 -7.86 -2.75
C GLN A 22 -0.19 -7.33 -1.41
N ALA A 23 -0.26 -8.13 -0.36
CA ALA A 23 0.28 -7.77 0.93
C ALA A 23 1.40 -8.77 1.28
N ALA A 24 2.64 -8.38 0.98
CA ALA A 24 3.80 -9.26 1.08
C ALA A 24 4.53 -9.16 2.44
N ALA A 25 4.34 -8.06 3.17
CA ALA A 25 4.96 -7.83 4.47
C ALA A 25 4.17 -8.46 5.62
N ALA A 26 4.81 -8.71 6.77
CA ALA A 26 4.10 -9.07 8.00
C ALA A 26 3.18 -7.92 8.46
N ASP A 27 2.02 -8.29 9.00
CA ASP A 27 1.03 -7.35 9.56
C ASP A 27 0.58 -6.26 8.57
N SER A 28 0.70 -6.56 7.27
CA SER A 28 0.40 -5.60 6.21
C SER A 28 -1.05 -5.69 5.73
N ILE A 29 -1.53 -4.56 5.23
CA ILE A 29 -2.89 -4.41 4.72
C ILE A 29 -2.79 -3.88 3.28
N ALA A 30 -3.35 -4.62 2.32
CA ALA A 30 -3.50 -4.19 0.93
C ALA A 30 -4.97 -4.30 0.53
N LEU A 31 -5.61 -3.17 0.22
CA LEU A 31 -7.02 -3.08 -0.12
C LEU A 31 -7.21 -2.37 -1.47
N GLY A 32 -7.70 -3.10 -2.47
CA GLY A 32 -7.98 -2.60 -3.81
C GLY A 32 -7.22 -3.35 -4.91
N GLY A 33 -7.77 -3.35 -6.13
CA GLY A 33 -7.09 -3.95 -7.27
C GLY A 33 -5.71 -3.31 -7.47
N GLN A 34 -4.67 -4.14 -7.65
CA GLN A 34 -3.28 -3.71 -7.83
C GLN A 34 -2.64 -3.01 -6.61
N SER A 35 -3.32 -2.87 -5.45
CA SER A 35 -2.67 -2.33 -4.24
C SER A 35 -1.52 -3.24 -3.81
N SER A 36 -0.40 -2.68 -3.35
CA SER A 36 0.80 -3.45 -3.04
C SER A 36 1.53 -2.94 -1.80
N VAL A 37 1.73 -3.81 -0.82
CA VAL A 37 2.67 -3.59 0.29
C VAL A 37 3.89 -4.48 0.07
N ALA A 38 5.07 -3.86 -0.06
CA ALA A 38 6.33 -4.56 -0.31
C ALA A 38 6.72 -5.48 0.87
N ALA A 39 7.49 -6.53 0.61
CA ALA A 39 7.89 -7.50 1.63
C ALA A 39 8.67 -6.88 2.81
N ALA A 40 9.40 -5.78 2.57
CA ALA A 40 10.15 -5.04 3.57
C ALA A 40 9.30 -4.00 4.35
N ALA A 41 8.08 -3.72 3.89
CA ALA A 41 7.19 -2.72 4.49
C ALA A 41 6.33 -3.32 5.61
N THR A 42 6.98 -3.83 6.66
CA THR A 42 6.30 -4.37 7.85
C THR A 42 5.27 -3.38 8.38
N SER A 43 4.07 -3.87 8.70
CA SER A 43 2.94 -3.05 9.16
C SER A 43 2.51 -1.95 8.17
N GLY A 44 2.85 -2.09 6.89
CA GLY A 44 2.46 -1.16 5.84
C GLY A 44 0.98 -1.30 5.46
N ILE A 45 0.35 -0.17 5.14
CA ILE A 45 -1.08 -0.09 4.83
C ILE A 45 -1.28 0.59 3.46
N ALA A 46 -1.63 -0.18 2.44
CA ALA A 46 -1.99 0.30 1.11
C ALA A 46 -3.50 0.18 0.88
N VAL A 47 -4.20 1.30 0.69
CA VAL A 47 -5.65 1.35 0.48
C VAL A 47 -5.97 2.18 -0.76
N GLY A 48 -6.55 1.55 -1.78
CA GLY A 48 -6.87 2.16 -3.06
C GLY A 48 -6.31 1.37 -4.23
N ARG A 49 -6.92 1.55 -5.40
CA ARG A 49 -6.43 0.89 -6.63
C ARG A 49 -5.02 1.40 -6.94
N GLY A 50 -4.06 0.48 -7.07
CA GLY A 50 -2.66 0.81 -7.33
C GLY A 50 -1.93 1.55 -6.20
N ALA A 51 -2.49 1.63 -4.98
CA ALA A 51 -1.79 2.20 -3.84
C ALA A 51 -0.55 1.35 -3.49
N THR A 52 0.58 1.98 -3.16
CA THR A 52 1.85 1.30 -2.87
C THR A 52 2.47 1.75 -1.57
N VAL A 53 2.96 0.79 -0.78
CA VAL A 53 3.79 1.04 0.40
C VAL A 53 5.09 0.27 0.29
N SER A 54 6.20 1.00 0.35
CA SER A 54 7.55 0.44 0.28
C SER A 54 8.33 0.60 1.58
N GLY A 55 8.01 1.62 2.40
CA GLY A 55 8.62 1.80 3.72
C GLY A 55 7.85 1.12 4.85
N ALA A 56 8.57 0.63 5.85
CA ALA A 56 7.96 0.09 7.07
C ALA A 56 7.08 1.15 7.76
N TYR A 57 5.97 0.72 8.35
CA TYR A 57 4.97 1.60 8.97
C TYR A 57 4.36 2.66 8.02
N GLY A 58 4.57 2.50 6.71
CA GLY A 58 4.06 3.44 5.73
C GLY A 58 2.55 3.28 5.51
N ILE A 59 1.87 4.39 5.23
CA ILE A 59 0.43 4.42 4.94
C ILE A 59 0.24 5.10 3.60
N ALA A 60 -0.27 4.38 2.61
CA ALA A 60 -0.69 4.93 1.33
C ALA A 60 -2.19 4.73 1.17
N ALA A 61 -2.97 5.82 1.22
CA ALA A 61 -4.43 5.75 1.07
C ALA A 61 -4.90 6.69 -0.04
N GLY A 62 -5.45 6.12 -1.11
CA GLY A 62 -5.87 6.82 -2.31
C GLY A 62 -5.55 6.00 -3.55
N ASP A 63 -6.26 6.26 -4.64
CA ASP A 63 -5.92 5.67 -5.92
C ASP A 63 -4.52 6.13 -6.36
N SER A 64 -3.63 5.18 -6.60
CA SER A 64 -2.22 5.40 -6.95
C SER A 64 -1.38 6.18 -5.92
N ALA A 65 -1.80 6.24 -4.65
CA ALA A 65 -1.00 6.82 -3.56
C ALA A 65 0.27 6.00 -3.30
N ALA A 66 1.39 6.64 -2.96
CA ALA A 66 2.69 5.99 -2.76
C ALA A 66 3.41 6.48 -1.48
N ALA A 67 3.54 5.59 -0.49
CA ALA A 67 4.39 5.79 0.68
C ALA A 67 5.72 5.04 0.48
N ASN A 68 6.72 5.74 -0.07
CA ASN A 68 8.00 5.12 -0.43
C ASN A 68 9.00 5.10 0.74
N GLY A 69 8.92 6.08 1.66
CA GLY A 69 9.64 6.06 2.94
C GLY A 69 8.78 5.49 4.07
N GLN A 70 9.29 5.55 5.31
CA GLN A 70 8.44 5.40 6.51
C GLN A 70 7.52 6.63 6.63
N ALA A 71 6.45 6.66 5.83
CA ALA A 71 5.78 7.89 5.48
C ALA A 71 4.26 7.70 5.31
N ILE A 72 3.54 8.81 5.32
CA ILE A 72 2.08 8.85 5.14
C ILE A 72 1.77 9.59 3.83
N ALA A 73 1.15 8.91 2.88
CA ALA A 73 0.67 9.44 1.61
C ALA A 73 -0.86 9.29 1.52
N LEU A 74 -1.60 10.39 1.59
CA LEU A 74 -3.08 10.38 1.58
C LEU A 74 -3.63 11.22 0.43
N GLY A 75 -4.32 10.57 -0.50
CA GLY A 75 -5.04 11.17 -1.63
C GLY A 75 -4.63 10.60 -2.99
N ASN A 76 -5.33 11.01 -4.06
CA ASN A 76 -5.13 10.43 -5.40
C ASN A 76 -3.76 10.82 -5.98
N GLY A 77 -2.92 9.82 -6.21
CA GLY A 77 -1.56 9.99 -6.73
C GLY A 77 -0.53 10.44 -5.69
N ALA A 78 -0.93 10.83 -4.47
CA ALA A 78 -0.06 11.44 -3.46
C ALA A 78 1.21 10.62 -3.22
N LYS A 79 2.37 11.28 -3.22
CA LYS A 79 3.68 10.63 -2.99
C LYS A 79 4.38 11.18 -1.76
N ALA A 80 4.72 10.29 -0.83
CA ALA A 80 5.55 10.58 0.33
C ALA A 80 6.88 9.79 0.22
N ASN A 81 7.89 10.45 -0.34
CA ASN A 81 9.18 9.81 -0.68
C ASN A 81 10.21 9.83 0.44
N GLY A 82 10.11 10.79 1.37
CA GLY A 82 11.06 10.95 2.46
C GLY A 82 10.79 9.98 3.61
N SER A 83 11.82 9.61 4.36
CA SER A 83 11.63 8.99 5.67
C SER A 83 10.92 9.97 6.62
N GLN A 84 9.96 9.48 7.40
CA GLN A 84 9.15 10.29 8.34
C GLN A 84 8.41 11.46 7.67
N SER A 85 8.11 11.34 6.38
CA SER A 85 7.42 12.38 5.62
C SER A 85 5.90 12.18 5.62
N ILE A 86 5.17 13.26 5.41
CA ILE A 86 3.71 13.27 5.26
C ILE A 86 3.38 14.05 3.98
N SER A 87 2.58 13.45 3.11
CA SER A 87 2.05 14.06 1.89
C SER A 87 0.54 13.83 1.85
N ILE A 88 -0.24 14.92 1.84
CA ILE A 88 -1.70 14.88 1.83
C ILE A 88 -2.19 15.79 0.70
N GLY A 89 -3.00 15.24 -0.20
CA GLY A 89 -3.51 15.96 -1.37
C GLY A 89 -3.50 15.08 -2.61
N THR A 90 -3.45 15.70 -3.78
CA THR A 90 -3.40 14.98 -5.06
C THR A 90 -2.05 15.24 -5.75
N GLY A 91 -1.40 14.22 -6.32
CA GLY A 91 -0.17 14.40 -7.14
C GLY A 91 0.83 13.25 -7.14
#